data_AF-A0A2S6HT77-F1
#
_entry.id   AF-A0A2S6HT77-F1
#
_cell.length_a   1.000
_cell.length_b   1.000
_cell.length_c   1.000
_cell.angle_alpha   90.00
_cell.angle_beta   90.00
_cell.angle_gamma   90.00
#
_symmetry.space_group_name_H-M   'P 1'
#
loop_
_entity.id
_entity.type
_entity.pdbx_description
1 polymer ?
#
loop_
_entity_poly.entity_id
_entity_poly.type
_entity_poly.pdbx_seq_one_letter_code
_entity_poly.pdbx_strand_id
1 'polypeptide(L)'
;MIFSFVLFFILSHCFCSPGICRLIAGEKELTQKEAGISYAFGTYLRADALLLFLLWTLSFFSIPYLYQGAGMLFLFVTVLFLKKMIKILNLQ
;
A
#
# COMPACT_ATOMS: atom_id res chain seq x y z
N MET A 1 -5.81 14.14 -6.69
CA MET A 1 -4.62 13.28 -6.84
C MET A 1 -3.52 13.59 -5.83
N ILE A 2 -3.06 14.84 -5.72
CA ILE A 2 -2.02 15.23 -4.73
C ILE A 2 -2.43 14.91 -3.28
N PHE A 3 -3.66 15.24 -2.88
CA PHE A 3 -4.17 14.92 -1.55
C PHE A 3 -4.17 13.40 -1.28
N SER A 4 -4.64 12.59 -2.24
CA SER A 4 -4.62 11.13 -2.15
C SER A 4 -3.20 10.58 -2.01
N PHE A 5 -2.25 11.10 -2.81
CA PHE A 5 -0.84 10.71 -2.71
C PHE A 5 -0.27 10.97 -1.32
N VAL A 6 -0.46 12.18 -0.79
CA VAL A 6 0.02 12.55 0.55
C VAL A 6 -0.62 11.67 1.62
N LEU A 7 -1.93 11.43 1.52
CA LEU A 7 -2.67 10.59 2.46
C LEU A 7 -2.18 9.12 2.44
N PHE A 8 -2.01 8.52 1.26
CA PHE A 8 -1.48 7.17 1.12
C PHE A 8 -0.02 7.05 1.59
N PHE A 9 0.78 8.09 1.38
CA PHE A 9 2.16 8.13 1.88
C PHE A 9 2.22 8.20 3.41
N ILE A 10 1.39 9.05 4.02
CA ILE A 10 1.28 9.14 5.49
C ILE A 10 0.79 7.82 6.07
N LEU A 11 -0.26 7.23 5.50
CA LEU A 11 -0.78 5.92 5.93
C LEU A 11 0.28 4.83 5.78
N SER A 12 0.99 4.78 4.64
CA SER A 12 2.09 3.84 4.44
C SER A 12 3.14 3.94 5.53
N HIS A 13 3.56 5.16 5.86
CA HIS A 13 4.55 5.40 6.90
C HIS A 13 4.06 5.03 8.30
N CYS A 14 2.76 5.22 8.52
CA CYS A 14 2.05 4.87 9.74
C CYS A 14 2.04 3.35 9.97
N PHE A 15 1.68 2.58 8.93
CA PHE A 15 1.61 1.12 8.97
C PHE A 15 2.97 0.42 8.90
N CYS A 16 3.97 1.03 8.26
CA CYS A 16 5.34 0.50 8.24
C CYS A 16 6.10 0.72 9.56
N SER A 17 5.64 1.64 10.42
CA SER A 17 6.30 1.92 11.70
C SER A 17 5.54 1.24 12.84
N PRO A 18 6.06 0.14 13.41
CA PRO A 18 5.38 -0.60 14.48
C PRO A 18 5.12 0.26 15.73
N GLY A 19 5.90 1.32 15.95
CA GLY A 19 5.70 2.28 17.04
C GLY A 19 4.48 3.21 16.84
N ILE A 20 4.12 3.54 15.60
CA ILE A 20 2.96 4.39 15.30
C ILE A 20 1.68 3.54 15.23
N CYS A 21 1.75 2.32 14.66
CA CYS A 21 0.70 1.32 14.79
C CYS A 21 0.37 1.03 16.28
N ARG A 22 1.40 0.93 17.14
CA ARG A 22 1.23 0.82 18.60
C ARG A 22 0.43 1.98 19.21
N LEU A 23 0.67 3.21 18.75
CA LEU A 23 -0.01 4.42 19.24
C LEU A 23 -1.47 4.50 18.77
N ILE A 24 -1.76 4.03 17.56
CA ILE A 24 -3.10 4.10 16.96
C ILE A 24 -4.00 2.94 17.40
N ALA A 25 -3.43 1.75 17.59
CA ALA A 25 -4.20 0.57 17.99
C ALA A 25 -4.63 0.61 19.47
N GLY A 26 -4.04 1.48 20.30
CA GLY A 26 -4.40 1.61 21.72
C GLY A 26 -4.14 0.36 22.59
N GLU A 27 -3.52 -0.69 22.03
CA GLU A 27 -3.32 -1.99 22.69
C GLU A 27 -1.85 -2.42 22.81
N LYS A 28 -1.61 -3.30 23.79
CA LYS A 28 -0.34 -3.91 24.17
C LYS A 28 0.13 -4.89 23.08
N GLU A 29 1.24 -4.54 22.45
CA GLU A 29 2.10 -5.40 21.62
C GLU A 29 1.40 -6.09 20.42
N LEU A 30 1.59 -5.53 19.21
CA LEU A 30 1.25 -6.25 17.99
C LEU A 30 1.97 -7.59 17.96
N THR A 31 1.21 -8.66 17.73
CA THR A 31 1.76 -9.99 17.49
C THR A 31 2.68 -9.94 16.26
N GLN A 32 3.72 -10.77 16.21
CA GLN A 32 4.66 -10.80 15.08
C GLN A 32 3.97 -10.95 13.70
N LYS A 33 2.82 -11.63 13.67
CA LYS A 33 1.92 -11.75 12.50
C LYS A 33 1.28 -10.42 12.11
N GLU A 34 0.74 -9.68 13.06
CA GLU A 34 0.09 -8.39 12.84
C GLU A 34 1.09 -7.31 12.42
N ALA A 35 2.31 -7.35 12.95
CA ALA A 35 3.41 -6.51 12.49
C ALA A 35 3.79 -6.83 11.03
N GLY A 36 3.83 -8.11 10.67
CA GLY A 36 4.08 -8.55 9.28
C GLY A 36 2.96 -8.11 8.31
N ILE A 37 1.70 -8.22 8.73
CA ILE A 37 0.53 -7.75 7.98
C ILE A 37 0.55 -6.23 7.82
N SER A 38 0.78 -5.49 8.90
CA SER A 38 0.83 -4.02 8.89
C SER A 38 1.95 -3.51 7.98
N TYR A 39 3.13 -4.12 8.05
CA TYR A 39 4.25 -3.78 7.15
C TYR A 39 3.94 -4.11 5.69
N ALA A 40 3.32 -5.27 5.41
CA ALA A 40 2.91 -5.64 4.07
C ALA A 40 1.87 -4.64 3.52
N PHE A 41 0.90 -4.23 4.34
CA PHE A 41 -0.13 -3.26 3.98
C PHE A 41 0.47 -1.87 3.76
N GLY A 42 1.38 -1.42 4.62
CA GLY A 42 2.12 -0.17 4.43
C GLY A 42 2.93 -0.16 3.13
N THR A 43 3.54 -1.29 2.77
CA THR A 43 4.25 -1.44 1.48
C THR A 43 3.28 -1.37 0.29
N TYR A 44 2.10 -1.97 0.41
CA TYR A 44 1.05 -1.91 -0.62
C TYR A 44 0.55 -0.47 -0.84
N LEU A 45 0.22 0.25 0.24
CA LEU A 45 -0.19 1.65 0.17
C LEU A 45 0.89 2.55 -0.44
N ARG A 46 2.18 2.23 -0.22
CA ARG A 46 3.29 2.92 -0.88
C ARG A 46 3.31 2.69 -2.38
N ALA A 47 3.06 1.45 -2.81
CA ALA A 47 2.99 1.11 -4.23
C ALA A 47 1.81 1.83 -4.90
N ASP A 48 0.64 1.90 -4.25
CA ASP A 48 -0.51 2.67 -4.73
C ASP A 48 -0.23 4.18 -4.79
N ALA A 49 0.47 4.73 -3.80
CA ALA A 49 0.90 6.13 -3.83
C ALA A 49 1.83 6.39 -5.02
N LEU A 50 2.81 5.51 -5.27
CA LEU A 50 3.70 5.62 -6.43
C LEU A 50 2.93 5.50 -7.74
N LEU A 51 1.95 4.59 -7.84
CA LEU A 51 1.12 4.43 -9.02
C LEU A 51 0.30 5.71 -9.30
N LEU A 52 -0.33 6.28 -8.27
CA LEU A 52 -1.07 7.54 -8.37
C LEU A 52 -0.17 8.71 -8.78
N PHE A 53 1.05 8.79 -8.25
CA PHE A 53 2.03 9.82 -8.61
C PHE A 53 2.48 9.69 -10.06
N LEU A 54 2.75 8.46 -10.49
CA LEU A 54 3.12 8.15 -11.86
C LEU A 54 1.97 8.52 -12.81
N LEU A 55 0.74 8.13 -12.47
CA LEU A 55 -0.46 8.48 -13.25
C LEU A 55 -0.65 9.99 -13.37
N TRP A 56 -0.43 10.72 -12.27
CA TRP A 56 -0.54 12.17 -12.24
C TRP A 56 0.52 12.83 -13.14
N THR A 57 1.75 12.32 -13.13
CA THR A 57 2.85 12.85 -13.95
C THR A 57 2.63 12.54 -15.43
N LEU A 58 2.14 11.33 -15.73
CA LEU A 58 1.84 10.89 -17.10
C LEU A 58 0.54 11.48 -17.65
N SER A 59 -0.38 11.97 -16.81
CA SER A 59 -1.62 12.60 -17.30
C SER A 59 -1.37 13.90 -18.07
N PHE A 60 -0.18 14.49 -17.95
CA PHE A 60 0.24 15.63 -18.77
C PHE A 60 0.55 15.23 -20.23
N PHE A 61 0.77 13.94 -20.49
CA PHE A 61 1.01 13.39 -21.82
C PHE A 61 -0.26 12.70 -22.33
N SER A 62 -0.64 12.96 -23.58
CA SER A 62 -1.81 12.33 -24.21
C SER A 62 -1.46 10.90 -24.65
N ILE A 63 -1.24 10.02 -23.68
CA ILE A 63 -0.90 8.61 -23.93
C ILE A 63 -2.21 7.82 -24.01
N PRO A 64 -2.53 7.21 -25.17
CA PRO A 64 -3.71 6.37 -25.28
C PRO A 64 -3.56 5.15 -24.36
N TYR A 65 -4.67 4.72 -23.75
CA TYR A 65 -4.75 3.55 -22.86
C TYR A 65 -3.97 3.63 -21.53
N LEU A 66 -3.44 4.79 -21.15
CA LEU A 66 -2.70 5.00 -19.89
C LEU A 66 -3.48 4.47 -18.67
N TYR A 67 -4.76 4.83 -18.56
CA TYR A 67 -5.62 4.45 -17.45
C TYR A 67 -5.94 2.94 -17.43
N GLN A 68 -6.04 2.29 -18.59
CA GLN A 68 -6.24 0.85 -18.68
C GLN A 68 -4.99 0.08 -18.26
N GLY A 69 -3.81 0.51 -18.72
CA GLY A 69 -2.54 -0.08 -18.30
C GLY A 69 -2.33 0.03 -16.79
N ALA A 70 -2.64 1.19 -16.21
CA ALA A 70 -2.56 1.38 -14.77
C ALA A 70 -3.57 0.56 -13.97
N GLY A 71 -4.79 0.39 -14.48
CA GLY A 71 -5.79 -0.48 -13.86
C GLY A 71 -5.36 -1.96 -13.84
N MET A 72 -4.75 -2.44 -14.94
CA MET A 72 -4.16 -3.78 -14.99
C MET A 72 -3.01 -3.93 -14.00
N LEU A 73 -2.14 -2.91 -13.90
CA LEU A 73 -1.01 -2.92 -12.97
C LEU A 73 -1.50 -2.91 -11.51
N PHE A 74 -2.52 -2.12 -11.20
CA PHE A 74 -3.17 -2.08 -9.89
C PHE A 74 -3.68 -3.47 -9.50
N LEU A 75 -4.50 -4.11 -10.35
CA LEU A 75 -5.02 -5.46 -10.10
C LEU A 75 -3.90 -6.47 -9.85
N PHE A 76 -2.84 -6.43 -10.66
CA PHE A 76 -1.69 -7.33 -10.49
C PHE A 76 -1.01 -7.14 -9.13
N VAL A 77 -0.75 -5.89 -8.72
CA VAL A 77 -0.17 -5.55 -7.42
C VAL A 77 -1.09 -5.98 -6.28
N THR A 78 -2.40 -5.76 -6.39
CA THR A 78 -3.39 -6.20 -5.41
C THR A 78 -3.39 -7.72 -5.23
N VAL A 79 -3.31 -8.49 -6.33
CA VAL A 79 -3.24 -9.97 -6.27
C VAL A 79 -1.95 -10.44 -5.60
N LEU A 80 -0.81 -9.82 -5.92
CA LEU A 80 0.47 -10.13 -5.27
C LEU A 80 0.43 -9.81 -3.76
N PHE A 81 -0.18 -8.68 -3.40
CA PHE A 81 -0.40 -8.32 -2.01
C PHE A 81 -1.28 -9.35 -1.28
N LEU A 82 -2.39 -9.76 -1.90
CA LEU A 82 -3.29 -10.78 -1.35
C LEU A 82 -2.55 -12.11 -1.11
N LYS A 83 -1.73 -12.55 -2.07
CA LYS A 83 -0.90 -13.75 -1.91
C LYS A 83 0.09 -13.61 -0.76
N LYS A 84 0.73 -12.45 -0.61
CA LYS A 84 1.68 -12.18 0.47
C LYS A 84 0.99 -12.20 1.84
N MET A 85 -0.20 -11.61 1.93
CA MET A 85 -1.04 -11.64 3.14
C MET A 85 -1.46 -13.06 3.52
N ILE A 86 -1.96 -13.84 2.56
CA ILE A 86 -2.33 -15.25 2.78
C ILE A 86 -1.13 -16.07 3.25
N LYS A 87 0.07 -15.84 2.69
CA LYS A 87 1.30 -16.52 3.12
C LYS A 87 1.69 -16.16 4.56
N ILE A 88 1.57 -14.90 4.95
CA ILE A 88 1.84 -14.45 6.33
C ILE A 88 0.81 -15.06 7.30
N LEU A 89 -0.45 -15.18 6.88
CA LEU A 89 -1.52 -15.78 7.69
C LEU A 89 -1.32 -17.29 7.89
N ASN A 90 -0.89 -18.00 6.85
CA ASN A 90 -0.67 -19.46 6.84
C ASN A 90 0.68 -19.91 7.41
N LEU A 91 1.65 -19.01 7.62
CA LEU A 91 2.86 -19.31 8.38
C LEU A 91 2.47 -19.38 9.86
N GLN A 92 2.25 -20.62 10.31
CA GLN A 92 1.88 -21.00 11.67
C GLN A 92 3.12 -21.31 12.51
#